data_AF-A0A0U1P8M6-F1
#
_entry.id   AF-A0A0U1P8M6-F1
#
_cell.length_a   1.000
_cell.length_b   1.000
_cell.length_c   1.000
_cell.angle_alpha   90.00
_cell.angle_beta   90.00
_cell.angle_gamma   90.00
#
_symmetry.space_group_name_H-M   'P 1'
#
loop_
_entity.id
_entity.type
_entity.pdbx_description
1 polymer ?
#
loop_
_entity_poly.entity_id
_entity_poly.type
_entity_poly.pdbx_seq_one_letter_code
_entity_poly.pdbx_strand_id
1 'polypeptide(L)'
;MNTYIKQRGFTLIEGIITIVLLAIAMITLVSFLFPQVERSAVPHYQARSAAIADAIFNEILARQFDEKSDPNGDSVYRCGEKDAEGDFIGCTATDRFGPDSPQEALNSAFSNDVDDFIGCWGNTEQCPDSYIYNDSAYVKPSLTSRRGDLIDLMPSQKSDSAINNADYTHIHATVEVSEVPSQPLKKITVKVDAGRYGSYDYIAYRGNY
;
A
#
# COMPACT_ATOMS: atom_id res chain seq x y z
N MET A 1 -44.12 0.46 -65.07
CA MET A 1 -44.10 -1.01 -64.92
C MET A 1 -43.80 -1.31 -63.46
N ASN A 2 -44.78 -1.80 -62.70
CA ASN A 2 -44.58 -2.23 -61.31
C ASN A 2 -44.12 -3.68 -61.30
N THR A 3 -42.87 -3.91 -60.91
CA THR A 3 -42.35 -5.25 -60.62
C THR A 3 -42.82 -5.68 -59.25
N TYR A 4 -43.85 -6.53 -59.20
CA TYR A 4 -44.27 -7.19 -57.97
C TYR A 4 -43.25 -8.25 -57.58
N ILE A 5 -42.46 -7.97 -56.55
CA ILE A 5 -41.53 -8.94 -55.95
C ILE A 5 -42.37 -9.97 -55.19
N LYS A 6 -42.34 -11.24 -55.61
CA LYS A 6 -42.99 -12.33 -54.87
C LYS A 6 -42.28 -12.51 -53.52
N GLN A 7 -42.96 -12.13 -52.44
CA GLN A 7 -42.49 -12.36 -51.08
C GLN A 7 -42.52 -13.87 -50.80
N ARG A 8 -41.33 -14.49 -50.72
CA ARG A 8 -41.19 -15.89 -50.30
C ARG A 8 -41.18 -15.90 -48.78
N GLY A 9 -42.14 -16.63 -48.19
CA GLY A 9 -42.18 -16.88 -46.76
C GLY A 9 -40.99 -17.72 -46.30
N PHE A 10 -40.71 -17.63 -45.02
CA PHE A 10 -39.61 -18.34 -44.37
C PHE A 10 -39.97 -19.82 -44.14
N THR A 11 -39.00 -20.71 -44.31
CA THR A 11 -39.23 -22.15 -44.08
C THR A 11 -38.98 -22.51 -42.61
N LEU A 12 -39.68 -23.52 -42.10
CA LEU A 12 -39.52 -23.97 -40.70
C LEU A 12 -38.07 -24.38 -40.38
N ILE A 13 -37.38 -25.00 -41.34
CA ILE A 13 -35.98 -25.42 -41.18
C ILE A 13 -35.02 -24.23 -41.09
N GLU A 14 -35.26 -23.17 -41.85
CA GLU A 14 -34.47 -21.93 -41.82
C GLU A 14 -34.59 -21.23 -40.44
N GLY A 15 -35.74 -21.40 -39.78
CA GLY A 15 -36.00 -20.91 -38.42
C GLY A 15 -35.25 -21.65 -37.35
N ILE A 16 -35.23 -22.98 -37.46
CA ILE A 16 -34.44 -23.83 -36.57
C ILE A 16 -32.95 -23.47 -36.71
N ILE A 17 -32.47 -23.26 -37.94
CA ILE A 17 -31.07 -22.89 -38.18
C ILE A 17 -30.76 -21.53 -37.56
N THR A 18 -31.62 -20.52 -37.73
CA THR A 18 -31.38 -19.18 -37.16
C THR A 18 -31.40 -19.17 -35.63
N ILE A 19 -32.33 -19.86 -34.96
CA ILE A 19 -32.32 -19.91 -33.49
C ILE A 19 -31.08 -20.64 -32.95
N VAL A 20 -30.60 -21.69 -33.64
CA VAL A 20 -29.39 -22.40 -33.24
C VAL A 20 -28.15 -21.52 -33.42
N LEU A 21 -28.05 -20.80 -34.54
CA LEU A 21 -26.96 -19.86 -34.78
C LEU A 21 -26.96 -18.70 -33.78
N LEU A 22 -28.13 -18.15 -33.46
CA LEU A 22 -28.27 -17.09 -32.46
C LEU A 22 -27.85 -17.60 -31.07
N ALA A 23 -28.24 -18.81 -30.70
CA ALA A 23 -27.88 -19.41 -29.42
C ALA A 23 -26.36 -19.59 -29.29
N ILE A 24 -25.69 -20.10 -30.33
CA ILE A 24 -24.23 -20.26 -30.34
C ILE A 24 -23.53 -18.88 -30.29
N ALA A 25 -24.01 -17.91 -31.06
CA ALA A 25 -23.48 -16.54 -31.05
C ALA A 25 -23.64 -15.87 -29.68
N MET A 26 -24.78 -16.05 -29.02
CA MET A 26 -25.02 -15.49 -27.68
C MET A 26 -24.14 -16.17 -26.62
N ILE A 27 -24.01 -17.49 -26.65
CA ILE A 27 -23.14 -18.23 -25.71
C ILE A 27 -21.69 -17.76 -25.86
N THR A 28 -21.18 -17.66 -27.09
CA THR A 28 -19.81 -17.19 -27.31
C THR A 28 -19.62 -15.75 -26.84
N LEU A 29 -20.54 -14.83 -27.15
CA LEU A 29 -20.50 -13.46 -26.65
C LEU A 29 -20.49 -13.39 -25.13
N VAL A 30 -21.37 -14.15 -24.47
CA VAL A 30 -21.45 -14.24 -23.01
C VAL A 30 -20.13 -14.76 -22.44
N SER A 31 -19.58 -15.84 -22.99
CA SER A 31 -18.31 -16.42 -22.53
C SER A 31 -17.12 -15.46 -22.68
N PHE A 32 -17.13 -14.54 -23.64
CA PHE A 32 -16.07 -13.54 -23.80
C PHE A 32 -16.32 -12.23 -23.04
N LEU A 33 -17.58 -11.79 -22.93
CA LEU A 33 -17.93 -10.50 -22.33
C LEU A 33 -17.87 -10.54 -20.80
N PHE A 34 -18.45 -11.56 -20.17
CA PHE A 34 -18.51 -11.66 -18.71
C PHE A 34 -17.13 -11.65 -18.03
N PRO A 35 -16.11 -12.42 -18.49
CA PRO A 35 -14.79 -12.37 -17.85
C PRO A 35 -14.00 -11.08 -18.12
N GLN A 36 -14.45 -10.21 -19.04
CA GLN A 36 -13.84 -8.88 -19.22
C GLN A 36 -14.42 -7.85 -18.25
N VAL A 37 -15.71 -7.95 -17.90
CA VAL A 37 -16.37 -7.05 -16.95
C VAL A 37 -15.77 -7.18 -15.54
N GLU A 38 -15.38 -8.39 -15.12
CA GLU A 38 -14.74 -8.58 -13.81
C GLU A 38 -13.32 -8.00 -13.78
N ARG A 39 -12.56 -8.18 -14.86
CA ARG A 39 -11.16 -7.72 -14.97
C ARG A 39 -11.04 -6.21 -15.17
N SER A 40 -12.10 -5.50 -15.56
CA SER A 40 -12.05 -4.05 -15.75
C SER A 40 -11.91 -3.26 -14.44
N ALA A 41 -12.23 -3.86 -13.29
CA ALA A 41 -12.10 -3.18 -11.99
C ALA A 41 -10.66 -3.23 -11.43
N VAL A 42 -9.88 -4.26 -11.75
CA VAL A 42 -8.50 -4.45 -11.25
C VAL A 42 -7.59 -3.25 -11.49
N PRO A 43 -7.50 -2.65 -12.71
CA PRO A 43 -6.61 -1.51 -12.94
C PRO A 43 -6.97 -0.28 -12.09
N HIS A 44 -8.25 -0.11 -11.71
CA HIS A 44 -8.65 0.96 -10.80
C HIS A 44 -8.09 0.75 -9.39
N TYR A 45 -8.13 -0.48 -8.87
CA TYR A 45 -7.56 -0.81 -7.56
C TYR A 45 -6.04 -0.72 -7.56
N GLN A 46 -5.37 -1.14 -8.63
CA GLN A 46 -3.94 -1.00 -8.78
C GLN A 46 -3.49 0.48 -8.83
N ALA A 47 -4.26 1.34 -9.51
CA ALA A 47 -3.98 2.78 -9.52
C ALA A 47 -4.19 3.41 -8.15
N ARG A 48 -5.25 3.00 -7.43
CA ARG A 48 -5.52 3.47 -6.06
C ARG A 48 -4.45 2.99 -5.08
N SER A 49 -4.00 1.74 -5.17
CA SER A 49 -2.93 1.22 -4.31
C SER A 49 -1.61 1.93 -4.56
N ALA A 50 -1.32 2.31 -5.81
CA ALA A 50 -0.14 3.12 -6.14
C ALA A 50 -0.24 4.52 -5.51
N ALA A 51 -1.39 5.17 -5.59
CA ALA A 51 -1.60 6.47 -4.96
C ALA A 51 -1.50 6.43 -3.42
N ILE A 52 -1.96 5.34 -2.79
CA ILE A 52 -1.79 5.11 -1.35
C ILE A 52 -0.31 4.93 -1.03
N ALA A 53 0.40 4.08 -1.77
CA ALA A 53 1.83 3.87 -1.58
C ALA A 53 2.63 5.18 -1.76
N ASP A 54 2.30 5.99 -2.78
CA ASP A 54 2.94 7.29 -3.00
C ASP A 54 2.71 8.25 -1.82
N ALA A 55 1.49 8.27 -1.25
CA ALA A 55 1.21 9.08 -0.07
C ALA A 55 2.01 8.59 1.16
N ILE A 56 2.07 7.29 1.38
CA ILE A 56 2.88 6.67 2.44
C ILE A 56 4.36 7.00 2.25
N PHE A 57 4.89 6.87 1.03
CA PHE A 57 6.29 7.21 0.75
C PHE A 57 6.57 8.69 0.96
N ASN A 58 5.67 9.58 0.58
CA ASN A 58 5.85 11.00 0.85
C ASN A 58 5.96 11.29 2.36
N GLU A 59 5.22 10.56 3.18
CA GLU A 59 5.30 10.70 4.64
C GLU A 59 6.61 10.12 5.20
N ILE A 60 6.95 8.88 4.82
CA ILE A 60 8.15 8.18 5.32
C ILE A 60 9.43 8.85 4.81
N LEU A 61 9.52 9.17 3.52
CA LEU A 61 10.73 9.74 2.92
C LEU A 61 10.96 11.20 3.34
N ALA A 62 9.92 11.89 3.82
CA ALA A 62 10.05 13.21 4.42
C ALA A 62 10.68 13.17 5.82
N ARG A 63 10.74 12.01 6.47
CA ARG A 63 11.39 11.84 7.77
C ARG A 63 12.90 11.64 7.64
N GLN A 64 13.57 11.71 8.80
CA GLN A 64 15.01 11.54 8.89
C GLN A 64 15.39 10.10 8.52
N PHE A 65 16.65 9.91 8.14
CA PHE A 65 17.13 8.56 7.84
C PHE A 65 17.13 7.68 9.09
N ASP A 66 17.45 8.25 10.25
CA ASP A 66 17.61 7.59 11.54
C ASP A 66 17.45 8.66 12.63
N GLU A 67 16.95 8.30 13.81
CA GLU A 67 16.78 9.21 14.96
C GLU A 67 18.08 9.97 15.35
N LYS A 68 19.25 9.37 15.07
CA LYS A 68 20.57 9.98 15.35
C LYS A 68 21.11 10.81 14.17
N SER A 69 20.29 11.04 13.14
CA SER A 69 20.66 11.78 11.95
C SER A 69 19.81 13.05 11.83
N ASP A 70 20.08 14.06 12.65
CA ASP A 70 19.34 15.32 12.60
C ASP A 70 19.87 16.28 11.51
N PRO A 71 19.07 16.64 10.48
CA PRO A 71 19.46 17.65 9.50
C PRO A 71 19.17 19.09 9.95
N ASN A 72 18.37 19.29 11.02
CA ASN A 72 17.66 20.54 11.29
C ASN A 72 18.01 21.25 12.61
N GLY A 73 18.81 20.71 13.55
CA GLY A 73 19.21 21.58 14.66
C GLY A 73 20.03 21.12 15.86
N ASP A 74 20.50 19.89 16.01
CA ASP A 74 21.35 19.52 17.17
C ASP A 74 22.63 18.72 16.82
N SER A 75 22.62 17.88 15.77
CA SER A 75 23.83 17.18 15.30
C SER A 75 24.29 17.69 13.93
N VAL A 76 25.49 18.26 13.84
CA VAL A 76 26.15 18.58 12.56
C VAL A 76 26.44 17.30 11.73
N TYR A 77 26.37 16.14 12.39
CA TYR A 77 26.81 14.85 11.92
C TYR A 77 25.63 13.90 11.75
N ARG A 78 25.68 13.06 10.71
CA ARG A 78 24.72 11.99 10.47
C ARG A 78 25.14 10.71 11.19
N CYS A 79 24.21 9.79 11.38
CA CYS A 79 24.59 8.46 11.83
C CYS A 79 25.52 7.79 10.80
N GLY A 80 26.49 7.01 11.25
CA GLY A 80 27.55 6.44 10.42
C GLY A 80 28.72 7.39 10.12
N GLU A 81 28.69 8.63 10.63
CA GLU A 81 29.81 9.57 10.56
C GLU A 81 30.53 9.71 11.91
N LYS A 82 31.66 10.43 11.90
CA LYS A 82 32.37 10.83 13.12
C LYS A 82 32.03 12.27 13.48
N ASP A 83 31.90 12.56 14.76
CA ASP A 83 31.71 13.92 15.27
C ASP A 83 33.01 14.76 15.24
N ALA A 84 32.96 15.96 15.83
CA ALA A 84 34.09 16.90 15.83
C ALA A 84 35.28 16.37 16.66
N GLU A 85 34.96 15.57 17.68
CA GLU A 85 35.86 14.93 18.62
C GLU A 85 36.45 13.62 18.07
N GLY A 86 35.87 13.10 16.97
CA GLY A 86 36.31 11.91 16.26
C GLY A 86 35.63 10.62 16.72
N ASP A 87 34.60 10.73 17.56
CA ASP A 87 33.77 9.63 18.04
C ASP A 87 32.76 9.22 16.97
N PHE A 88 32.56 7.92 16.80
CA PHE A 88 31.69 7.37 15.76
C PHE A 88 30.24 7.33 16.23
N ILE A 89 29.35 7.99 15.49
CA ILE A 89 27.90 7.98 15.76
C ILE A 89 27.31 6.75 15.08
N GLY A 90 26.96 5.72 15.84
CA GLY A 90 26.30 4.53 15.28
C GLY A 90 24.81 4.80 15.03
N CYS A 91 24.30 4.42 13.85
CA CYS A 91 22.87 4.39 13.54
C CYS A 91 22.10 3.44 14.47
N THR A 92 20.77 3.54 14.48
CA THR A 92 19.92 2.58 15.18
C THR A 92 20.18 1.17 14.67
N ALA A 93 20.29 0.22 15.61
CA ALA A 93 20.54 -1.16 15.26
C ALA A 93 19.28 -1.79 14.65
N THR A 94 19.45 -2.69 13.67
CA THR A 94 18.31 -3.28 12.92
C THR A 94 17.27 -4.04 13.77
N ASP A 95 17.68 -4.49 14.97
CA ASP A 95 16.84 -5.14 15.99
C ASP A 95 16.05 -4.14 16.85
N ARG A 96 16.45 -2.87 16.82
CA ARG A 96 15.78 -1.74 17.46
C ARG A 96 14.95 -0.88 16.52
N PHE A 97 14.84 -1.26 15.25
CA PHE A 97 13.99 -0.56 14.29
C PHE A 97 12.52 -0.56 14.69
N GLY A 98 11.90 0.62 14.67
CA GLY A 98 10.53 0.86 15.12
C GLY A 98 10.48 2.11 16.00
N PRO A 99 9.35 2.37 16.67
CA PRO A 99 9.18 3.55 17.51
C PRO A 99 10.13 3.51 18.71
N ASP A 100 10.82 4.61 18.98
CA ASP A 100 11.79 4.75 20.08
C ASP A 100 11.17 5.32 21.36
N SER A 101 9.91 5.74 21.29
CA SER A 101 9.16 6.24 22.45
C SER A 101 7.74 5.70 22.52
N PRO A 102 7.12 5.69 23.72
CA PRO A 102 5.69 5.41 23.85
C PRO A 102 4.81 6.36 23.02
N GLN A 103 5.26 7.60 22.79
CA GLN A 103 4.53 8.60 22.02
C GLN A 103 4.49 8.25 20.52
N GLU A 104 5.63 7.86 19.93
CA GLU A 104 5.73 7.38 18.55
C GLU A 104 5.00 6.05 18.34
N ALA A 105 4.99 5.19 19.36
CA ALA A 105 4.26 3.93 19.31
C ALA A 105 2.74 4.12 19.29
N LEU A 106 2.24 5.18 19.92
CA LEU A 106 0.81 5.50 20.00
C LEU A 106 0.33 6.37 18.82
N ASN A 107 1.21 7.18 18.22
CA ASN A 107 0.82 8.13 17.19
C ASN A 107 1.96 8.39 16.20
N SER A 108 1.72 8.07 14.93
CA SER A 108 2.62 8.28 13.80
C SER A 108 3.05 9.73 13.58
N ALA A 109 2.29 10.70 14.11
CA ALA A 109 2.64 12.10 14.02
C ALA A 109 3.95 12.45 14.76
N PHE A 110 4.34 11.64 15.75
CA PHE A 110 5.61 11.79 16.45
C PHE A 110 6.77 11.05 15.79
N SER A 111 6.50 10.22 14.78
CA SER A 111 7.53 9.50 14.03
C SER A 111 8.52 10.48 13.41
N ASN A 112 9.77 10.34 13.81
CA ASN A 112 10.86 11.25 13.54
C ASN A 112 11.80 10.71 12.42
N ASP A 113 11.83 9.39 12.21
CA ASP A 113 12.66 8.73 11.21
C ASP A 113 11.92 7.68 10.35
N VAL A 114 12.66 6.93 9.53
CA VAL A 114 12.10 6.00 8.54
C VAL A 114 11.59 4.69 9.17
N ASP A 115 12.31 4.13 10.14
CA ASP A 115 11.99 2.83 10.74
C ASP A 115 10.88 2.89 11.78
N ASP A 116 10.56 4.09 12.28
CA ASP A 116 9.35 4.35 13.05
C ASP A 116 8.06 3.86 12.40
N PHE A 117 8.00 3.70 11.08
CA PHE A 117 6.78 3.34 10.37
C PHE A 117 6.56 1.82 10.22
N ILE A 118 7.49 0.98 10.68
CA ILE A 118 7.39 -0.48 10.53
C ILE A 118 6.14 -1.02 11.23
N GLY A 119 5.37 -1.81 10.49
CA GLY A 119 4.20 -2.52 11.00
C GLY A 119 3.01 -2.54 10.04
N CYS A 120 1.85 -2.90 10.59
CA CYS A 120 0.56 -2.97 9.90
C CYS A 120 -0.25 -1.69 10.16
N TRP A 121 -0.80 -1.10 9.11
CA TRP A 121 -1.56 0.14 9.12
C TRP A 121 -2.94 -0.10 8.54
N GLY A 122 -3.94 -0.09 9.40
CA GLY A 122 -5.29 -0.53 9.10
C GLY A 122 -6.09 -0.71 10.38
N ASN A 123 -7.38 -1.00 10.24
CA ASN A 123 -8.26 -1.16 11.38
C ASN A 123 -7.95 -2.44 12.18
N THR A 124 -8.66 -2.63 13.30
CA THR A 124 -8.47 -3.78 14.20
C THR A 124 -8.80 -5.14 13.59
N GLU A 125 -9.64 -5.18 12.54
CA GLU A 125 -9.99 -6.44 11.85
C GLU A 125 -8.89 -6.84 10.85
N GLN A 126 -8.30 -5.86 10.18
CA GLN A 126 -7.19 -6.04 9.22
C GLN A 126 -5.87 -6.32 9.93
N CYS A 127 -5.60 -5.59 11.01
CA CYS A 127 -4.38 -5.68 11.81
C CYS A 127 -4.77 -6.02 13.27
N PRO A 128 -4.93 -7.32 13.62
CA PRO A 128 -5.45 -7.73 14.93
C PRO A 128 -4.43 -7.53 16.05
N ASP A 129 -3.14 -7.73 15.77
CA ASP A 129 -2.08 -7.72 16.76
C ASP A 129 -1.67 -6.27 17.07
N SER A 130 -2.09 -5.69 18.19
CA SER A 130 -1.68 -4.31 18.53
C SER A 130 -0.23 -4.27 18.99
N TYR A 131 0.57 -3.35 18.45
CA TYR A 131 1.93 -3.12 18.95
C TYR A 131 1.90 -2.49 20.35
N ILE A 132 2.82 -2.93 21.23
CA ILE A 132 3.00 -2.36 22.57
C ILE A 132 4.48 -2.03 22.73
N TYR A 133 4.78 -0.75 22.92
CA TYR A 133 6.13 -0.29 23.22
C TYR A 133 6.50 -0.62 24.67
N ASN A 134 7.70 -1.19 24.86
CA ASN A 134 8.27 -1.46 26.17
C ASN A 134 9.77 -1.16 26.15
N ASP A 135 10.17 -0.08 26.81
CA ASP A 135 11.56 0.38 26.81
C ASP A 135 12.54 -0.64 27.44
N SER A 136 12.14 -1.30 28.52
CA SER A 136 12.98 -2.26 29.25
C SER A 136 13.06 -3.65 28.58
N ALA A 137 12.14 -3.94 27.67
CA ALA A 137 12.06 -5.19 26.93
C ALA A 137 11.61 -4.90 25.50
N TYR A 138 12.37 -4.06 24.80
CA TYR A 138 12.04 -3.60 23.47
C TYR A 138 11.87 -4.80 22.52
N VAL A 139 10.79 -4.76 21.74
CA VAL A 139 10.53 -5.71 20.68
C VAL A 139 10.26 -4.90 19.41
N LYS A 140 11.05 -5.17 18.37
CA LYS A 140 10.82 -4.63 17.04
C LYS A 140 9.40 -4.98 16.55
N PRO A 141 8.62 -4.02 16.02
CA PRO A 141 7.31 -4.31 15.45
C PRO A 141 7.41 -5.39 14.37
N SER A 142 6.54 -6.40 14.44
CA SER A 142 6.35 -7.35 13.35
C SER A 142 5.55 -6.70 12.22
N LEU A 143 5.58 -7.29 11.03
CA LEU A 143 4.76 -6.84 9.90
C LEU A 143 3.24 -6.97 10.15
N THR A 144 2.82 -7.73 11.15
CA THR A 144 1.42 -7.85 11.59
C THR A 144 1.07 -6.91 12.75
N SER A 145 2.08 -6.30 13.38
CA SER A 145 1.88 -5.41 14.52
C SER A 145 1.19 -4.13 14.07
N ARG A 146 -0.06 -3.93 14.48
CA ARG A 146 -0.85 -2.72 14.22
C ARG A 146 -0.20 -1.52 14.86
N ARG A 147 0.07 -0.50 14.04
CA ARG A 147 0.66 0.79 14.43
C ARG A 147 -0.31 1.95 14.41
N GLY A 148 -1.40 1.82 13.67
CA GLY A 148 -2.42 2.86 13.52
C GLY A 148 -3.37 2.53 12.38
N ASP A 149 -4.28 3.45 12.08
CA ASP A 149 -5.14 3.34 10.91
C ASP A 149 -4.36 3.72 9.63
N LEU A 150 -4.80 3.23 8.47
CA LEU A 150 -4.15 3.55 7.19
C LEU A 150 -4.10 5.08 6.93
N ILE A 151 -5.13 5.80 7.35
CA ILE A 151 -5.23 7.26 7.18
C ILE A 151 -4.20 8.03 8.00
N ASP A 152 -3.59 7.43 9.03
CA ASP A 152 -2.56 8.07 9.84
C ASP A 152 -1.24 8.25 9.07
N LEU A 153 -1.06 7.48 7.97
CA LEU A 153 0.04 7.66 7.02
C LEU A 153 -0.31 8.60 5.86
N MET A 154 -1.56 9.07 5.81
CA MET A 154 -2.07 9.93 4.75
C MET A 154 -2.67 11.19 5.37
N PRO A 155 -1.87 12.06 6.02
CA PRO A 155 -2.39 13.19 6.79
C PRO A 155 -3.24 14.16 5.96
N SER A 156 -3.00 14.26 4.64
CA SER A 156 -3.85 15.05 3.73
C SER A 156 -5.30 14.53 3.60
N GLN A 157 -5.55 13.27 3.98
CA GLN A 157 -6.86 12.63 3.97
C GLN A 157 -7.50 12.55 5.38
N LYS A 158 -6.78 12.99 6.41
CA LYS A 158 -7.18 12.87 7.83
C LYS A 158 -8.25 13.87 8.25
N SER A 159 -8.46 14.98 7.54
CA SER A 159 -9.42 16.04 7.91
C SER A 159 -10.91 15.65 7.78
N ASP A 160 -11.23 14.59 7.05
CA ASP A 160 -12.62 14.08 6.85
C ASP A 160 -12.84 12.73 7.56
N SER A 161 -12.34 12.62 8.80
CA SER A 161 -11.99 11.39 9.53
C SER A 161 -13.14 10.39 9.78
N ALA A 162 -14.41 10.78 9.66
CA ALA A 162 -15.55 9.88 9.89
C ALA A 162 -16.04 9.17 8.63
N ILE A 163 -15.82 9.74 7.44
CA ILE A 163 -16.30 9.17 6.17
C ILE A 163 -15.19 8.35 5.51
N ASN A 164 -13.94 8.78 5.62
CA ASN A 164 -12.82 8.17 4.91
C ASN A 164 -12.41 6.80 5.47
N ASN A 165 -12.52 6.55 6.78
CA ASN A 165 -12.09 5.24 7.33
C ASN A 165 -12.98 4.09 6.85
N ALA A 166 -14.26 4.35 6.57
CA ALA A 166 -15.18 3.37 5.99
C ALA A 166 -14.75 2.92 4.58
N ASP A 167 -14.19 3.83 3.78
CA ASP A 167 -13.74 3.58 2.41
C ASP A 167 -12.43 2.77 2.31
N TYR A 168 -11.73 2.58 3.43
CA TYR A 168 -10.50 1.77 3.55
C TYR A 168 -10.70 0.52 4.42
N THR A 169 -11.93 0.16 4.79
CA THR A 169 -12.24 -1.05 5.57
C THR A 169 -11.75 -2.36 4.93
N HIS A 170 -11.46 -2.36 3.64
CA HIS A 170 -10.92 -3.50 2.89
C HIS A 170 -9.49 -3.28 2.38
N ILE A 171 -8.85 -2.17 2.76
CA ILE A 171 -7.51 -1.80 2.32
C ILE A 171 -6.64 -1.53 3.55
N HIS A 172 -5.51 -2.23 3.66
CA HIS A 172 -4.50 -1.96 4.67
C HIS A 172 -3.12 -1.94 4.03
N ALA A 173 -2.16 -1.34 4.73
CA ALA A 173 -0.78 -1.29 4.29
C ALA A 173 0.15 -1.93 5.33
N THR A 174 1.17 -2.61 4.85
CA THR A 174 2.26 -3.12 5.67
C THR A 174 3.53 -2.43 5.23
N VAL A 175 4.25 -1.85 6.20
CA VAL A 175 5.52 -1.18 5.97
C VAL A 175 6.63 -2.03 6.56
N GLU A 176 7.60 -2.37 5.73
CA GLU A 176 8.83 -3.04 6.11
C GLU A 176 10.02 -2.14 5.78
N VAL A 177 10.95 -2.02 6.72
CA VAL A 177 12.22 -1.31 6.52
C VAL A 177 13.37 -2.27 6.81
N SER A 178 14.33 -2.29 5.88
CA SER A 178 15.52 -3.13 5.95
C SER A 178 16.74 -2.33 5.49
N GLU A 179 17.90 -2.59 6.07
CA GLU A 179 19.15 -2.00 5.58
C GLU A 179 19.62 -2.70 4.30
N VAL A 180 20.20 -1.92 3.38
CA VAL A 180 20.86 -2.47 2.19
C VAL A 180 22.31 -2.81 2.55
N PRO A 181 22.75 -4.07 2.38
CA PRO A 181 24.12 -4.45 2.69
C PRO A 181 25.15 -3.58 1.96
N SER A 182 26.14 -3.10 2.70
CA SER A 182 27.26 -2.31 2.18
C SER A 182 26.87 -0.97 1.53
N GLN A 183 25.66 -0.46 1.76
CA GLN A 183 25.21 0.84 1.29
C GLN A 183 24.51 1.59 2.43
N PRO A 184 24.72 2.92 2.58
CA PRO A 184 24.02 3.72 3.58
C PRO A 184 22.59 4.04 3.13
N LEU A 185 21.82 2.99 2.84
CA LEU A 185 20.45 3.03 2.33
C LEU A 185 19.55 2.14 3.19
N LYS A 186 18.38 2.68 3.55
CA LYS A 186 17.25 1.92 4.07
C LYS A 186 16.31 1.63 2.89
N LYS A 187 16.00 0.36 2.65
CA LYS A 187 14.99 -0.10 1.71
C LYS A 187 13.64 -0.12 2.43
N ILE A 188 12.71 0.68 1.95
CA ILE A 188 11.33 0.72 2.42
C ILE A 188 10.48 -0.09 1.44
N THR A 189 9.78 -1.10 1.95
CA THR A 189 8.80 -1.88 1.18
C THR A 189 7.42 -1.60 1.76
N VAL A 190 6.53 -1.06 0.94
CA VAL A 190 5.13 -0.82 1.30
C VAL A 190 4.28 -1.79 0.52
N LYS A 191 3.63 -2.71 1.24
CA LYS A 191 2.67 -3.65 0.67
C LYS A 191 1.27 -3.13 0.92
N VAL A 192 0.55 -2.78 -0.13
CA VAL A 192 -0.86 -2.36 -0.05
C VAL A 192 -1.74 -3.54 -0.43
N ASP A 193 -2.53 -4.03 0.52
CA ASP A 193 -3.51 -5.08 0.28
C ASP A 193 -4.85 -4.44 -0.07
N ALA A 194 -5.34 -4.69 -1.29
CA ALA A 194 -6.63 -4.19 -1.77
C ALA A 194 -7.76 -5.22 -1.61
N GLY A 195 -7.63 -6.15 -0.65
CA GLY A 195 -8.59 -7.22 -0.39
C GLY A 195 -8.69 -8.18 -1.57
N ARG A 196 -9.91 -8.41 -2.06
CA ARG A 196 -10.18 -9.36 -3.16
C ARG A 196 -9.51 -9.01 -4.49
N TYR A 197 -8.99 -7.79 -4.63
CA TYR A 197 -8.36 -7.31 -5.86
C TYR A 197 -6.84 -7.55 -5.88
N GLY A 198 -6.29 -8.13 -4.81
CA GLY A 198 -4.89 -8.52 -4.68
C GLY A 198 -4.08 -7.56 -3.81
N SER A 199 -2.82 -7.94 -3.58
CA SER A 199 -1.85 -7.12 -2.85
C SER A 199 -0.75 -6.66 -3.81
N TYR A 200 -0.28 -5.43 -3.61
CA TYR A 200 0.71 -4.79 -4.47
C TYR A 200 1.88 -4.29 -3.62
N ASP A 201 3.10 -4.67 -4.02
CA ASP A 201 4.32 -4.29 -3.34
C ASP A 201 4.97 -3.11 -4.06
N TYR A 202 5.33 -2.09 -3.29
CA TYR A 202 6.05 -0.92 -3.76
C TYR A 202 7.33 -0.76 -2.96
N ILE A 203 8.40 -0.31 -3.62
CA ILE A 203 9.72 -0.20 -2.99
C ILE A 203 10.26 1.20 -3.21
N ALA A 204 10.76 1.81 -2.14
CA ALA A 204 11.53 3.03 -2.17
C ALA A 204 12.84 2.84 -1.40
N TYR A 205 13.78 3.75 -1.62
CA TYR A 205 15.05 3.77 -0.91
C TYR A 205 15.24 5.15 -0.29
N ARG A 206 15.59 5.19 0.99
CA ARG A 206 16.05 6.39 1.67
C ARG A 206 17.54 6.26 1.89
N GLY A 207 18.31 7.19 1.33
CA GLY A 207 19.72 7.34 1.65
C GLY A 207 19.94 8.20 2.87
N ASN A 208 21.07 7.98 3.53
CA ASN A 208 21.55 8.83 4.61
C ASN A 208 22.06 10.20 4.11
N TYR A 209 22.44 10.30 2.83
CA TYR A 209 23.01 11.48 2.18
C TYR A 209 22.06 12.09 1.14
#